data_AF-D8F4G7-F1
#
_entry.id   AF-D8F4G7-F1
#
_cell.length_a   1.000
_cell.length_b   1.000
_cell.length_c   1.000
_cell.angle_alpha   90.00
_cell.angle_beta   90.00
_cell.angle_gamma   90.00
#
_symmetry.space_group_name_H-M   'P 1'
#
loop_
_entity.id
_entity.type
_entity.pdbx_description
1 polymer ?
#
loop_
_entity_poly.entity_id
_entity_poly.type
_entity_poly.pdbx_seq_one_letter_code
_entity_poly.pdbx_strand_id
1 'polypeptide(L)' 'MRQYPEEIDGLHRYAELYEAQGKNRDAAEYYRKAVAFAEKAGGFGKESVQSFRQKAEKLALAEKG' A
#
# COMPACT_ATOMS: atom_id res chain seq x y z
N MET A 1 -6.88 1.74 -18.96
CA MET A 1 -6.34 2.32 -17.71
C MET A 1 -7.35 2.04 -16.61
N ARG A 2 -6.98 1.24 -15.59
CA ARG A 2 -7.85 0.99 -14.43
C ARG A 2 -7.79 2.27 -13.59
N GLN A 3 -8.83 3.09 -13.63
CA GLN A 3 -8.86 4.33 -12.85
C GLN A 3 -8.90 3.95 -11.37
N TYR A 4 -7.84 4.30 -10.66
CA TYR A 4 -7.78 4.23 -9.21
C TYR A 4 -8.38 5.54 -8.67
N PRO A 5 -9.36 5.53 -7.75
CA PRO A 5 -9.73 6.73 -7.03
C PRO A 5 -8.47 7.40 -6.48
N GLU A 6 -8.35 8.70 -6.74
CA GLU A 6 -7.20 9.56 -6.40
C GLU A 6 -6.72 9.42 -4.94
N GLU A 7 -7.61 9.10 -4.01
CA GLU A 7 -7.28 8.80 -2.60
C GLU A 7 -6.34 7.60 -2.44
N ILE A 8 -6.51 6.52 -3.22
CA ILE A 8 -5.59 5.37 -3.16
C ILE A 8 -4.28 5.66 -3.87
N ASP A 9 -4.29 6.46 -4.94
CA ASP A 9 -3.05 6.88 -5.60
C ASP A 9 -2.15 7.63 -4.61
N GLY A 10 -2.76 8.50 -3.78
CA GLY A 10 -2.08 9.21 -2.70
C GLY A 10 -1.47 8.26 -1.67
N LEU A 11 -2.27 7.36 -1.08
CA LEU A 11 -1.80 6.40 -0.07
C LEU A 11 -0.69 5.49 -0.62
N HIS A 12 -0.82 5.05 -1.87
CA HIS A 12 0.19 4.23 -2.53
C HIS A 12 1.50 4.99 -2.73
N ARG A 13 1.45 6.22 -3.25
CA ARG A 13 2.66 7.05 -3.45
C ARG A 13 3.35 7.42 -2.17
N TYR A 14 2.61 7.66 -1.08
CA TYR A 14 3.23 7.82 0.23
C TYR A 14 3.99 6.55 0.63
N ALA A 15 3.37 5.37 0.47
CA ALA A 15 4.03 4.11 0.78
C ALA A 15 5.33 3.90 -0.02
N GLU A 16 5.31 4.16 -1.33
CA GLU A 16 6.50 4.07 -2.19
C GLU A 16 7.58 5.10 -1.79
N LEU A 17 7.19 6.32 -1.42
CA LEU A 17 8.11 7.35 -0.98
C LEU A 17 8.81 6.95 0.34
N TYR A 18 8.07 6.39 1.30
CA TYR A 18 8.65 5.90 2.55
C TYR A 18 9.54 4.67 2.33
N GLU A 19 9.16 3.77 1.42
CA GLU A 19 9.99 2.63 1.00
C GLU A 19 11.33 3.12 0.41
N ALA A 20 11.29 4.12 -0.48
CA ALA A 20 12.49 4.72 -1.06
C ALA A 20 13.37 5.45 -0.04
N GLN A 21 12.80 5.93 1.06
CA GLN A 21 13.55 6.53 2.18
C GLN A 21 14.09 5.50 3.18
N GLY A 22 13.83 4.20 2.98
CA GLY A 22 14.19 3.14 3.93
C GLY A 22 13.34 3.13 5.20
N LYS A 23 12.25 3.91 5.24
CA LYS A 23 11.30 3.96 6.36
C LYS A 23 10.27 2.85 6.20
N ASN A 24 10.70 1.60 6.30
CA ASN A 24 9.84 0.47 5.92
C ASN A 24 8.63 0.32 6.86
N ARG A 25 8.74 0.74 8.13
CA ARG A 25 7.59 0.75 9.06
C ARG A 25 6.48 1.70 8.61
N ASP A 26 6.83 2.92 8.23
CA ASP A 26 5.88 3.91 7.72
C ASP A 26 5.30 3.42 6.38
N ALA A 27 6.16 2.93 5.48
CA ALA A 27 5.74 2.39 4.19
C ALA A 27 4.72 1.25 4.33
N ALA A 28 4.97 0.30 5.25
CA ALA A 28 4.04 -0.79 5.53
C ALA A 28 2.69 -0.28 6.06
N GLU A 29 2.68 0.78 6.88
CA GLU A 29 1.46 1.39 7.37
C GLU A 29 0.63 2.02 6.25
N TYR A 30 1.26 2.75 5.33
CA TYR A 30 0.57 3.36 4.18
C TYR A 30 0.04 2.31 3.20
N TYR A 31 0.78 1.23 2.94
CA TYR A 31 0.25 0.11 2.15
C TYR A 31 -0.98 -0.55 2.80
N ARG A 32 -1.01 -0.70 4.13
CA ARG A 32 -2.21 -1.21 4.83
C ARG A 32 -3.40 -0.25 4.75
N LYS A 33 -3.16 1.07 4.84
CA LYS A 33 -4.21 2.07 4.63
C LYS A 33 -4.78 2.00 3.21
N ALA A 34 -3.92 1.82 2.20
CA ALA A 34 -4.34 1.64 0.81
C ALA A 34 -5.21 0.38 0.63
N VAL A 35 -4.85 -0.74 1.28
CA VAL A 35 -5.66 -1.97 1.32
C VAL A 35 -7.04 -1.70 1.92
N ALA A 36 -7.10 -1.11 3.11
CA ALA A 36 -8.36 -0.87 3.81
C ALA A 36 -9.31 0.06 3.01
N PHE A 37 -8.76 1.09 2.36
CA PHE A 37 -9.53 1.94 1.47
C PHE A 37 -10.03 1.14 0.25
N ALA A 38 -9.17 0.33 -0.37
CA ALA A 38 -9.47 -0.41 -1.58
C ALA A 38 -10.59 -1.43 -1.37
N GLU A 39 -10.60 -2.08 -0.21
CA GLU A 39 -11.65 -3.00 0.20
C GLU A 39 -12.98 -2.28 0.45
N LYS A 40 -12.95 -1.08 1.03
CA LYS A 40 -14.16 -0.30 1.33
C LYS A 40 -14.76 0.36 0.09
N ALA A 41 -13.93 0.79 -0.86
CA ALA A 41 -14.36 1.53 -2.05
C ALA A 41 -15.06 0.66 -3.11
N GLY A 42 -15.04 -0.68 -2.99
CA GLY A 42 -15.82 -1.61 -3.82
C GLY A 42 -15.46 -1.68 -5.32
N GLY A 43 -14.55 -0.83 -5.81
CA GLY A 43 -14.13 -0.76 -7.21
C GLY A 43 -12.68 -1.16 -7.50
N PHE A 44 -11.92 -1.54 -6.46
CA PHE A 44 -10.52 -1.91 -6.64
C PHE A 44 -10.37 -3.36 -7.11
N GLY A 45 -9.47 -3.57 -8.07
CA GLY A 45 -9.12 -4.92 -8.51
C GLY A 45 -8.54 -5.72 -7.36
N LYS A 46 -9.01 -6.96 -7.16
CA LYS A 46 -8.47 -7.89 -6.15
C LYS A 46 -6.95 -8.03 -6.26
N GLU A 47 -6.41 -7.97 -7.46
CA GLU A 47 -4.96 -8.02 -7.74
C GLU A 47 -4.19 -6.85 -7.09
N SER A 48 -4.72 -5.62 -7.17
CA SER A 48 -4.09 -4.44 -6.55
C SER A 48 -4.12 -4.52 -5.02
N VAL A 49 -5.23 -5.00 -4.45
CA VAL A 49 -5.34 -5.23 -3.00
C VAL A 49 -4.29 -6.23 -2.53
N GLN A 50 -4.12 -7.33 -3.27
CA GLN A 50 -3.12 -8.36 -2.94
C GLN A 50 -1.69 -7.82 -3.06
N SER A 51 -1.40 -7.02 -4.09
CA SER A 51 -0.07 -6.41 -4.25
C SER A 51 0.29 -5.49 -3.09
N PHE A 52 -0.64 -4.63 -2.65
CA PHE A 52 -0.43 -3.76 -1.49
C PHE A 52 -0.25 -4.55 -0.18
N ARG A 53 -1.02 -5.64 0.02
CA ARG A 53 -0.82 -6.52 1.18
C ARG A 53 0.56 -7.17 1.18
N GLN A 54 0.98 -7.75 0.06
CA GLN A 54 2.31 -8.36 -0.05
C GLN A 54 3.43 -7.37 0.24
N LYS A 55 3.34 -6.15 -0.29
CA LYS A 55 4.33 -5.09 -0.02
C LYS A 55 4.34 -4.70 1.46
N ALA A 56 3.18 -4.53 2.09
CA ALA A 56 3.10 -4.26 3.53
C ALA A 56 3.72 -5.36 4.40
N GLU A 57 3.49 -6.63 4.05
CA GLU A 57 4.07 -7.77 4.77
C GLU A 57 5.58 -7.85 4.60
N LYS A 58 6.08 -7.70 3.36
CA LYS A 58 7.51 -7.72 3.06
C LYS A 58 8.25 -6.62 3.82
N LEU A 59 7.72 -5.40 3.81
CA LEU A 59 8.32 -4.26 4.50
C LEU A 59 8.28 -4.43 6.03
N ALA A 60 7.19 -4.97 6.57
CA ALA A 60 7.09 -5.27 7.99
C ALA A 60 8.02 -6.42 8.44
N LEU A 61 8.37 -7.35 7.55
CA LEU A 61 9.37 -8.38 7.81
C LEU A 61 10.79 -7.82 7.74
N ALA A 62 11.06 -6.91 6.81
CA ALA A 62 12.36 -6.24 6.68
C ALA A 62 12.74 -5.42 7.92
N GLU A 63 11.77 -4.87 8.66
CA GLU A 63 12.00 -4.17 9.93
C GLU A 63 12.29 -5.10 11.12
N LYS A 64 12.00 -6.40 11.00
CA LYS A 64 12.13 -7.37 12.10
C LYS A 64 13.46 -8.15 12.09
N GLY A 65 14.27 -8.00 11.04
CA GLY A 65 15.59 -8.59 10.89
C GLY A 65 16.68 -7.58 11.19
#